data_AF-A0A8R7R3R7-F1
#
_entry.id   AF-A0A8R7R3R7-F1
#
_cell.length_a   1.000
_cell.length_b   1.000
_cell.length_c   1.000
_cell.angle_alpha   90.00
_cell.angle_beta   90.00
_cell.angle_gamma   90.00
#
_symmetry.space_group_name_H-M   'P 1'
#
loop_
_entity.id
_entity.type
_entity.pdbx_description
1 polymer ?
#
loop_
_entity_poly.entity_id
_entity_poly.type
_entity_poly.pdbx_seq_one_letter_code
_entity_poly.pdbx_strand_id
1 'polypeptide(L)' 'MKTWGIKQAILETDSMEFTSLWRMKHQRSKILAIIKQIQELTESCNYFDVRHVKREANETAHKLAKLASCNNPECA' A
#
# COMPACT_ATOMS: atom_id res chain seq x y z
N MET A 1 -19.23 -7.46 -3.84
CA MET A 1 -17.81 -7.05 -3.89
C MET A 1 -17.08 -7.92 -4.91
N LYS A 2 -16.23 -7.34 -5.76
CA LYS A 2 -15.40 -8.10 -6.71
C LYS A 2 -14.36 -8.90 -5.91
N THR A 3 -14.41 -10.23 -6.00
CA THR A 3 -13.36 -11.09 -5.44
C THR A 3 -12.29 -11.28 -6.52
N TRP A 4 -11.03 -10.98 -6.19
CA TRP A 4 -9.92 -11.04 -7.15
C TRP A 4 -9.34 -12.46 -7.31
N GLY A 5 -9.93 -13.46 -6.63
CA GLY A 5 -9.44 -14.85 -6.61
C GLY A 5 -8.12 -15.04 -5.86
N ILE A 6 -7.56 -13.97 -5.29
CA ILE A 6 -6.29 -13.99 -4.55
C ILE A 6 -6.57 -14.55 -3.16
N LYS A 7 -5.96 -15.70 -2.84
CA LYS A 7 -6.06 -16.33 -1.52
C LYS A 7 -4.99 -15.83 -0.55
N GLN A 8 -3.82 -15.47 -1.05
CA GLN A 8 -2.69 -15.03 -0.24
C GLN A 8 -1.96 -13.90 -0.97
N ALA A 9 -1.61 -12.84 -0.25
CA ALA A 9 -0.83 -11.74 -0.79
C ALA A 9 0.09 -11.11 0.27
N ILE A 10 1.21 -10.56 -0.20
CA ILE A 10 2.12 -9.74 0.60
C ILE A 10 2.25 -8.41 -0.13
N LEU A 11 1.94 -7.33 0.57
CA LEU A 11 2.17 -5.97 0.09
C LEU A 11 3.54 -5.51 0.57
N GLU A 12 4.47 -5.34 -0.36
CA GLU A 12 5.79 -4.78 -0.09
C GLU A 12 5.79 -3.27 -0.34
N THR A 13 6.40 -2.51 0.57
CA THR A 13 6.54 -1.06 0.47
C THR A 13 7.84 -0.60 1.10
N ASP A 14 8.44 0.46 0.58
CA ASP A 14 9.60 1.14 1.17
C ASP A 14 9.21 2.23 2.20
N SER A 15 7.92 2.33 2.54
CA SER A 15 7.44 3.24 3.58
C SER A 15 7.40 2.56 4.96
N MET A 16 8.41 2.86 5.78
CA MET A 16 8.43 2.40 7.17
C MET A 16 7.29 3.02 8.00
N GLU A 17 6.88 4.24 7.67
CA GLU A 17 5.73 4.89 8.32
C GLU A 17 4.43 4.13 8.02
N PHE A 18 4.18 3.78 6.76
CA PHE A 18 2.98 3.04 6.36
C PHE A 18 2.91 1.68 7.06
N THR A 19 4.00 0.91 7.05
CA THR A 19 4.03 -0.40 7.74
C THR A 19 3.85 -0.29 9.25
N SER A 20 4.29 0.80 9.86
CA SER A 20 4.08 1.07 11.29
C SER A 20 2.61 1.42 11.57
N LEU A 21 2.02 2.28 10.76
CA LEU A 21 0.59 2.63 10.85
C LEU A 21 -0.33 1.44 10.59
N TRP A 22 0.02 0.57 9.64
CA TRP A 22 -0.73 -0.66 9.36
C TRP A 22 -0.79 -1.60 10.57
N ARG A 23 0.32 -1.71 11.32
CA ARG A 23 0.37 -2.51 12.56
C ARG A 23 -0.41 -1.84 13.69
N MET A 24 -0.38 -0.52 13.75
CA MET A 24 -1.08 0.28 14.75
C MET A 24 -2.53 0.56 14.31
N LYS A 25 -3.39 -0.47 14.38
CA LYS A 25 -4.79 -0.49 13.89
C LYS A 25 -5.71 0.67 14.34
N HIS A 26 -5.29 1.54 15.27
CA HIS A 26 -6.14 2.54 15.94
C HIS A 26 -5.49 3.92 16.14
N GLN A 27 -4.83 4.50 15.12
CA GLN A 27 -4.39 5.90 15.18
C GLN A 27 -5.21 6.85 14.29
N ARG A 28 -5.37 8.10 14.74
CA ARG A 28 -5.96 9.22 13.98
C ARG A 28 -5.01 9.74 12.90
N SER A 29 -4.52 8.85 12.04
CA SER A 29 -3.68 9.21 10.91
C SER A 29 -4.52 9.71 9.73
N LYS A 30 -3.97 10.66 8.95
CA LYS A 30 -4.59 11.14 7.70
C LYS A 30 -4.83 10.00 6.71
N ILE A 31 -4.04 8.92 6.78
CA ILE A 31 -4.15 7.76 5.88
C ILE A 31 -5.08 6.65 6.39
N LEU A 32 -5.77 6.83 7.53
CA LEU A 32 -6.62 5.79 8.11
C LEU A 32 -7.72 5.31 7.14
N ALA A 33 -8.28 6.23 6.33
CA ALA A 33 -9.27 5.88 5.31
C ALA A 33 -8.69 4.94 4.24
N ILE A 34 -7.43 5.12 3.87
CA ILE A 34 -6.73 4.25 2.90
C ILE A 34 -6.47 2.88 3.53
N ILE A 35 -6.03 2.84 4.80
CA ILE A 35 -5.82 1.59 5.54
C ILE A 35 -7.11 0.76 5.59
N LYS A 36 -8.25 1.39 5.89
CA LYS A 36 -9.55 0.71 5.91
C LYS A 36 -9.94 0.15 4.54
N GLN A 37 -9.75 0.92 3.47
CA GLN A 37 -10.01 0.42 2.11
C GLN A 37 -9.14 -0.79 1.76
N ILE A 38 -7.87 -0.77 2.14
CA ILE A 38 -6.98 -1.93 1.93
C ILE A 38 -7.48 -3.14 2.73
N GLN A 39 -7.93 -2.95 3.98
CA GLN A 39 -8.51 -4.02 4.80
C GLN A 39 -9.77 -4.61 4.16
N GLU A 40 -10.67 -3.77 3.65
CA GLU A 40 -11.90 -4.22 2.95
C GLU A 40 -11.57 -4.99 1.66
N LEU A 41 -10.58 -4.53 0.89
CA LEU A 41 -10.14 -5.22 -0.33
C LEU A 41 -9.49 -6.57 -0.03
N THR A 42 -8.80 -6.67 1.10
CA THR A 42 -8.02 -7.85 1.49
C THR A 42 -8.76 -8.79 2.43
N GLU A 43 -9.99 -8.45 2.83
CA GLU A 43 -10.86 -9.28 3.69
C GLU A 43 -11.12 -10.66 3.10
N SER A 44 -11.16 -10.76 1.76
CA SER A 44 -11.33 -12.03 1.05
C SER A 44 -10.05 -12.88 0.95
N CYS A 45 -8.89 -12.35 1.34
CA CYS A 45 -7.64 -13.10 1.37
C CYS A 45 -7.58 -13.94 2.65
N ASN A 46 -7.23 -15.22 2.51
CA ASN A 46 -6.93 -16.08 3.67
C ASN A 46 -5.67 -15.60 4.40
N TYR A 47 -4.74 -14.97 3.68
CA TYR A 47 -3.54 -14.39 4.24
C TYR A 47 -3.20 -13.08 3.54
N PHE A 48 -3.03 -12.02 4.32
CA PHE A 48 -2.55 -10.74 3.84
C PHE A 48 -1.55 -10.16 4.83
N ASP A 49 -0.39 -9.77 4.35
CA ASP A 49 0.68 -9.17 5.16
C ASP A 49 1.24 -7.91 4.48
N VAL A 50 1.76 -7.00 5.28
CA VAL A 50 2.40 -5.76 4.80
C VAL A 50 3.82 -5.72 5.32
N ARG A 51 4.78 -5.68 4.39
CA ARG A 51 6.21 -5.74 4.72
C ARG A 51 6.94 -4.51 4.24
N HIS A 52 7.82 -4.04 5.11
CA HIS A 52 8.77 -3.02 4.73
C HIS A 52 9.93 -3.67 3.97
N VAL A 53 10.26 -3.12 2.80
CA VAL A 53 11.43 -3.49 2.00
C VAL A 53 12.31 -2.27 1.78
N LYS A 54 13.57 -2.47 1.39
CA LYS A 54 14.41 -1.33 1.00
C LYS A 54 13.92 -0.74 -0.32
N ARG A 55 14.15 0.56 -0.55
CA ARG A 55 13.70 1.26 -1.76
C ARG A 55 14.23 0.64 -3.06
N GLU A 56 15.43 0.06 -3.03
CA GLU A 56 16.02 -0.63 -4.18
C GLU A 56 15.21 -1.88 -4.57
N ALA A 57 14.55 -2.53 -3.61
CA ALA A 57 13.65 -3.65 -3.87
C ALA A 57 12.25 -3.20 -4.34
N ASN A 58 11.90 -1.93 -4.14
CA ASN A 58 10.64 -1.31 -4.56
C ASN A 58 10.80 -0.40 -5.81
N GLU A 59 11.88 -0.59 -6.57
CA GLU A 59 12.28 0.33 -7.65
C GLU A 59 11.19 0.51 -8.72
N THR A 60 10.52 -0.59 -9.10
CA THR A 60 9.48 -0.58 -10.14
C THR A 60 8.29 0.28 -9.72
N ALA A 61 7.77 0.07 -8.50
CA ALA A 61 6.66 0.87 -7.99
C ALA A 61 7.07 2.34 -7.84
N HIS A 62 8.31 2.60 -7.40
CA HIS A 62 8.85 3.95 -7.31
C HIS A 62 8.89 4.67 -8.67
N LYS A 63 9.41 4.00 -9.72
CA LYS A 63 9.47 4.54 -11.09
C LYS A 63 8.08 4.84 -11.63
N LEU A 64 7.11 3.94 -11.40
CA LEU A 64 5.72 4.14 -11.82
C LEU A 64 5.05 5.30 -11.08
N ALA A 65 5.23 5.40 -9.76
CA ALA A 65 4.73 6.52 -8.98
C ALA A 65 5.31 7.85 -9.48
N LYS A 66 6.63 7.90 -9.72
CA LYS A 66 7.30 9.08 -10.28
C LYS A 66 6.75 9.46 -11.66
N LEU A 67 6.54 8.49 -12.55
CA LEU A 67 5.96 8.74 -13.87
C LEU A 67 4.54 9.32 -13.77
N ALA A 68 3.70 8.76 -12.89
CA ALA A 68 2.37 9.28 -12.65
C ALA A 68 2.39 10.72 -12.11
N SER A 69 3.34 11.05 -11.23
CA SER A 69 3.50 12.41 -10.72
C SER A 69 4.05 13.39 -11.76
N CYS A 70 4.98 12.97 -12.61
CA CYS A 70 5.55 13.82 -13.66
C CYS A 70 4.57 14.10 -14.81
N ASN A 71 3.59 13.23 -15.02
CA ASN A 71 2.52 13.45 -16.00
C ASN A 71 1.39 14.34 -15.47
N ASN A 72 1.50 14.84 -14.24
CA ASN A 72 0.55 15.80 -13.68
C ASN A 72 1.00 17.24 -14.01
N PRO A 73 0.26 18.03 -14.79
CA PRO A 73 0.65 19.39 -15.17
C PRO A 73 0.74 20.37 -13.99
N GLU A 74 0.30 19.99 -12.78
CA GLU A 74 0.45 20.78 -11.55
C GLU A 74 1.83 20.65 -10.88
N CYS A 75 2.73 19.82 -11.41
CA CYS A 75 4.10 19.63 -10.91
C CYS A 75 5.20 20.00 -11.92
N ALA A 76 4.83 20.69 -13.01
CA ALA A 76 5.77 21.26 -13.99
C ALA A 76 6.15 22.71 -13.65
#